data_AF-X1IML8-F1
#
_entry.id   AF-X1IML8-F1
#
_cell.length_a   1.000
_cell.length_b   1.000
_cell.length_c   1.000
_cell.angle_alpha   90.00
_cell.angle_beta   90.00
_cell.angle_gamma   90.00
#
_symmetry.space_group_name_H-M   'P 1'
#
loop_
_entity.id
_entity.type
_entity.pdbx_description
1 polymer ?
#
loop_
_entity_poly.entity_id
_entity_poly.type
_entity_poly.pdbx_seq_one_letter_code
_entity_poly.pdbx_strand_id
1 'polypeptide(L)'
;MVGVFVVVLVLMGITCAFYAAAKRRKTLSAWAMSKGLSFDPSKDRHMDNRFAEFKCLRQGSSRHAYNIMEGDWSGLAIAAFDYRYETGSGKNRSVHHFSAVILASPVPLKPLFIRREGFFDKLTEFFGFDDIDFESAEFSRKFYVKSAD
;
A
#
# COMPACT_ATOMS: atom_id res chain seq x y z
N MET A 1 -13.47 -0.79 40.19
CA MET A 1 -12.17 -1.33 39.71
C MET A 1 -12.19 -1.65 38.21
N VAL A 2 -13.18 -2.38 37.69
CA VAL A 2 -13.23 -2.76 36.24
C VAL A 2 -13.21 -1.56 35.29
N GLY A 3 -14.00 -0.51 35.56
CA GLY A 3 -14.04 0.69 34.69
C GLY A 3 -12.70 1.44 34.61
N VAL A 4 -11.98 1.55 35.73
CA VAL A 4 -10.65 2.18 35.78
C VAL A 4 -9.64 1.36 34.96
N PHE A 5 -9.69 0.03 35.07
CA PHE A 5 -8.82 -0.86 34.30
C PHE A 5 -9.06 -0.76 32.80
N VAL A 6 -10.33 -0.70 32.35
CA VAL A 6 -10.68 -0.50 30.93
C VAL A 6 -10.13 0.82 30.40
N VAL A 7 -10.29 1.91 31.16
CA VAL A 7 -9.77 3.24 30.76
C VAL A 7 -8.25 3.21 30.62
N VAL A 8 -7.54 2.60 31.57
CA VAL A 8 -6.08 2.47 31.52
C VAL A 8 -5.63 1.68 30.28
N LEU A 9 -6.28 0.55 29.98
CA LEU A 9 -5.96 -0.24 28.78
C LEU A 9 -6.20 0.54 27.48
N VAL A 10 -7.29 1.30 27.39
CA VAL A 10 -7.59 2.13 26.22
C VAL A 10 -6.51 3.21 26.05
N LEU A 11 -6.15 3.92 27.12
CA LEU A 11 -5.11 4.95 27.08
C LEU A 11 -3.74 4.36 26.72
N MET A 12 -3.41 3.19 27.27
CA MET A 12 -2.18 2.48 26.94
C MET A 12 -2.15 2.09 25.45
N GLY A 13 -3.25 1.54 24.92
CA GLY A 13 -3.37 1.19 23.51
C GLY A 13 -3.20 2.39 22.58
N ILE A 14 -3.85 3.51 22.90
CA ILE A 14 -3.72 4.78 22.17
C ILE A 14 -2.26 5.27 22.18
N THR A 15 -1.63 5.29 23.36
CA THR A 15 -0.24 5.74 23.54
C THR A 15 0.73 4.86 22.74
N CYS A 16 0.58 3.54 22.81
CA CYS A 16 1.38 2.60 22.03
C CYS A 16 1.20 2.81 20.53
N ALA A 17 -0.03 3.06 20.05
CA ALA A 17 -0.28 3.33 18.64
C ALA A 17 0.39 4.62 18.16
N PHE A 18 0.31 5.71 18.95
CA PHE A 18 1.00 6.97 18.64
C PHE A 18 2.52 6.79 18.62
N TYR A 19 3.08 6.09 19.62
CA TYR A 19 4.50 5.82 19.68
C TYR A 19 4.99 4.98 18.50
N ALA A 20 4.24 3.92 18.14
CA ALA A 20 4.56 3.09 16.99
C ALA A 20 4.54 3.87 15.67
N ALA A 21 3.53 4.74 15.48
CA ALA A 21 3.45 5.61 14.31
C ALA A 21 4.60 6.62 14.25
N ALA A 22 4.96 7.23 15.38
CA ALA A 22 6.09 8.15 15.48
C ALA A 22 7.43 7.45 15.19
N LYS A 23 7.62 6.24 15.74
CA LYS A 23 8.80 5.41 15.48
C LYS A 23 8.91 5.06 14.00
N ARG A 24 7.80 4.63 13.36
CA ARG A 24 7.76 4.34 11.92
C ARG A 24 8.17 5.56 11.09
N ARG A 25 7.61 6.74 11.38
CA ARG A 25 7.98 7.99 10.68
C ARG A 25 9.46 8.30 10.80
N LYS A 26 10.02 8.17 12.00
CA LYS A 26 11.45 8.40 12.23
C LYS A 26 12.31 7.42 11.43
N THR A 27 11.96 6.13 11.45
CA THR A 27 12.68 5.10 10.69
C THR A 27 12.62 5.36 9.18
N LEU A 28 11.43 5.67 8.64
CA LEU A 28 11.25 5.94 7.22
C LEU A 28 11.97 7.22 6.79
N SER A 29 11.87 8.29 7.57
CA SER A 29 12.59 9.54 7.31
C SER A 29 14.10 9.32 7.29
N ALA A 30 14.66 8.63 8.30
CA ALA A 30 16.08 8.32 8.35
C ALA A 30 16.52 7.47 7.14
N TRP A 31 15.71 6.48 6.76
CA TRP A 31 15.96 5.64 5.60
C TRP A 31 15.92 6.45 4.30
N ALA A 32 14.91 7.29 4.09
CA ALA A 32 14.77 8.16 2.92
C ALA A 32 15.99 9.07 2.75
N MET A 33 16.39 9.76 3.83
CA MET A 33 17.59 10.61 3.84
C MET A 33 18.85 9.82 3.49
N SER A 34 19.01 8.60 4.03
CA SER A 34 20.17 7.74 3.73
C SER A 34 20.26 7.32 2.26
N LYS A 35 19.16 7.48 1.52
CA LYS A 35 19.01 7.14 0.10
C LYS A 35 18.89 8.37 -0.80
N GLY A 36 19.03 9.58 -0.26
CA GLY A 36 18.86 10.81 -1.02
C GLY A 36 17.41 11.08 -1.45
N LEU A 37 16.44 10.41 -0.83
CA LEU A 37 15.01 10.61 -1.09
C LEU A 37 14.47 11.69 -0.16
N SER A 38 13.51 12.46 -0.67
CA SER A 38 12.67 13.33 0.14
C SER A 38 11.74 12.50 1.03
N PHE A 39 11.24 13.08 2.13
CA PHE A 39 10.27 12.45 3.00
C PHE A 39 9.21 13.46 3.43
N ASP A 40 7.93 13.15 3.15
CA ASP A 40 6.78 13.92 3.59
C ASP A 40 5.80 13.03 4.40
N PRO A 41 5.64 13.26 5.72
CA PRO A 41 4.69 12.52 6.54
C PRO A 41 3.22 12.96 6.36
N SER A 42 2.95 13.99 5.55
CA SER A 42 1.62 14.54 5.33
C SER A 42 0.69 13.56 4.61
N LYS A 43 -0.59 13.93 4.50
CA LYS A 43 -1.59 13.12 3.79
C LYS A 43 -1.81 13.68 2.40
N ASP A 44 -1.65 12.84 1.38
CA ASP A 44 -2.01 13.17 0.00
C ASP A 44 -3.25 12.39 -0.44
N ARG A 45 -4.31 13.11 -0.80
CA ARG A 45 -5.60 12.54 -1.25
C ARG A 45 -5.69 12.37 -2.78
N HIS A 46 -4.63 12.70 -3.51
CA HIS A 46 -4.59 12.69 -4.97
C HIS A 46 -3.60 11.67 -5.55
N MET A 47 -3.01 10.82 -4.69
CA MET A 47 -2.07 9.77 -5.11
C MET A 47 -2.71 8.81 -6.13
N ASP A 48 -4.01 8.58 -6.04
CA ASP A 48 -4.78 7.78 -6.99
C ASP A 48 -4.93 8.43 -8.36
N ASN A 49 -4.96 9.75 -8.44
CA ASN A 49 -4.95 10.50 -9.70
C ASN A 49 -3.56 10.50 -10.34
N ARG A 50 -2.50 10.58 -9.52
CA ARG A 50 -1.11 10.58 -9.98
C ARG A 50 -0.68 9.25 -10.58
N PHE A 51 -1.24 8.16 -10.08
CA PHE A 51 -0.90 6.77 -10.45
C PHE A 51 -2.18 6.00 -10.83
N ALA A 52 -2.96 6.55 -11.76
CA ALA A 52 -4.31 6.09 -12.12
C ALA A 52 -4.35 4.67 -12.72
N GLU A 53 -3.23 4.23 -13.29
CA GLU A 53 -3.01 2.90 -13.84
C GLU A 53 -3.15 1.81 -12.76
N PHE A 54 -2.79 2.13 -11.51
CA PHE A 54 -2.84 1.20 -10.39
C PHE A 54 -4.23 1.21 -9.75
N LYS A 55 -5.08 0.29 -10.23
CA LYS A 55 -6.47 0.15 -9.74
C LYS A 55 -6.56 0.10 -8.20
N CYS A 56 -5.60 -0.52 -7.51
CA CYS A 56 -5.62 -0.67 -6.05
C CYS A 56 -5.63 0.67 -5.29
N LEU A 57 -5.09 1.74 -5.89
CA LEU A 57 -5.12 3.09 -5.31
C LEU A 57 -6.51 3.74 -5.41
N ARG A 58 -7.36 3.27 -6.33
CA ARG A 58 -8.71 3.81 -6.59
C ARG A 58 -9.82 3.06 -5.83
N GLN A 59 -9.47 2.13 -4.95
CA GLN A 59 -10.45 1.33 -4.21
C GLN A 59 -11.09 2.11 -3.06
N GLY A 60 -12.41 1.96 -2.92
CA GLY A 60 -13.13 2.49 -1.77
C GLY A 60 -13.13 4.02 -1.70
N SER A 61 -13.22 4.55 -0.48
CA SER A 61 -13.36 5.99 -0.20
C SER A 61 -12.37 6.46 0.88
N SER A 62 -12.37 7.77 1.17
CA SER A 62 -11.50 8.40 2.18
C SER A 62 -10.00 8.06 2.00
N ARG A 63 -9.60 7.96 0.73
CA ARG A 63 -8.30 7.48 0.29
C ARG A 63 -7.23 8.53 0.54
N HIS A 64 -6.06 8.11 1.02
CA HIS A 64 -4.88 8.96 1.07
C HIS A 64 -3.60 8.17 1.24
N ALA A 65 -2.53 8.66 0.61
CA ALA A 65 -1.16 8.30 0.91
C ALA A 65 -0.64 9.10 2.12
N TYR A 66 0.38 8.57 2.80
CA TYR A 66 1.13 9.22 3.87
C TYR A 66 2.50 8.57 4.04
N ASN A 67 3.42 9.22 4.78
CA ASN A 67 4.82 8.79 4.88
C ASN A 67 5.45 8.59 3.48
N ILE A 68 5.28 9.60 2.64
CA ILE A 68 5.64 9.60 1.23
C ILE A 68 7.14 9.86 1.09
N MET A 69 7.81 9.04 0.29
CA MET A 69 9.23 9.11 -0.02
C MET A 69 9.42 9.18 -1.52
N GLU A 70 10.07 10.22 -2.01
CA GLU A 70 10.22 10.46 -3.45
C GLU A 70 11.62 10.93 -3.81
N GLY A 71 12.07 10.54 -5.01
CA GLY A 71 13.34 10.98 -5.55
C GLY A 71 13.78 10.13 -6.71
N ASP A 72 15.09 10.03 -6.88
CA ASP A 72 15.73 9.17 -7.87
C ASP A 72 16.29 7.91 -7.20
N TRP A 73 16.08 6.77 -7.83
CA TRP A 73 16.68 5.50 -7.45
C TRP A 73 17.39 4.90 -8.67
N SER A 74 18.70 5.09 -8.75
CA SER A 74 19.53 4.60 -9.85
C SER A 74 19.08 5.09 -11.23
N GLY A 75 18.69 6.36 -11.34
CA GLY A 75 18.22 6.98 -12.59
C GLY A 75 16.73 6.79 -12.87
N LEU A 76 15.99 6.17 -11.95
CA LEU A 76 14.54 5.96 -12.06
C LEU A 76 13.81 6.77 -10.99
N ALA A 77 12.80 7.54 -11.39
CA ALA A 77 11.93 8.19 -10.42
C ALA A 77 11.22 7.14 -9.55
N ILE A 78 11.33 7.29 -8.24
CA ILE A 78 10.70 6.40 -7.24
C ILE A 78 9.68 7.18 -6.41
N ALA A 79 8.56 6.56 -6.10
CA ALA A 79 7.62 6.98 -5.07
C ALA A 79 7.29 5.80 -4.16
N ALA A 80 7.56 5.91 -2.86
CA ALA A 80 7.24 4.91 -1.86
C ALA A 80 6.39 5.54 -0.75
N PHE A 81 5.30 4.89 -0.35
CA PHE A 81 4.35 5.49 0.59
C PHE A 81 3.53 4.43 1.33
N ASP A 82 2.94 4.85 2.44
CA ASP A 82 1.83 4.14 3.06
C ASP A 82 0.51 4.64 2.48
N TYR A 83 -0.49 3.76 2.36
CA TYR A 83 -1.79 4.08 1.82
C TYR A 83 -2.90 3.61 2.74
N ARG A 84 -3.98 4.40 2.82
CA ARG A 84 -5.18 4.08 3.59
C ARG A 84 -6.41 4.33 2.75
N TYR A 85 -7.36 3.41 2.79
CA TYR A 85 -8.70 3.60 2.21
C TYR A 85 -9.75 2.88 3.05
N GLU A 86 -11.01 3.09 2.71
CA GLU A 86 -12.13 2.54 3.44
C GLU A 86 -13.16 1.92 2.51
N THR A 87 -13.76 0.81 2.94
CA THR A 87 -14.84 0.12 2.21
C THR A 87 -16.06 -0.05 3.09
N GLY A 88 -17.22 -0.26 2.47
CA GLY A 88 -18.49 -0.40 3.17
C GLY A 88 -19.05 0.94 3.65
N SER A 89 -20.18 0.90 4.34
CA SER A 89 -20.91 2.06 4.84
C SER A 89 -21.52 1.80 6.22
N GLY A 90 -21.80 2.87 6.96
CA GLY A 90 -22.42 2.81 8.28
C GLY A 90 -21.65 1.94 9.27
N LYS A 91 -22.34 0.94 9.84
CA LYS A 91 -21.78 0.02 10.85
C LYS A 91 -20.81 -1.02 10.28
N ASN A 92 -20.79 -1.19 8.95
CA ASN A 92 -19.95 -2.18 8.27
C ASN A 92 -18.75 -1.51 7.55
N ARG A 93 -18.26 -0.39 8.10
CA ARG A 93 -17.09 0.31 7.57
C ARG A 93 -15.82 -0.41 7.98
N SER A 94 -14.97 -0.73 7.00
CA SER A 94 -13.65 -1.32 7.21
C SER A 94 -12.57 -0.37 6.73
N VAL A 95 -11.51 -0.24 7.51
CA VAL A 95 -10.34 0.57 7.18
C VAL A 95 -9.23 -0.37 6.72
N HIS A 96 -8.63 -0.07 5.58
CA HIS A 96 -7.56 -0.85 4.96
C HIS A 96 -6.29 -0.04 4.87
N HIS A 97 -5.16 -0.73 5.00
CA HIS A 97 -3.84 -0.14 4.93
C HIS A 97 -2.91 -1.03 4.11
N PHE A 98 -2.03 -0.42 3.31
CA PHE A 98 -0.90 -1.10 2.69
C PHE A 98 0.27 -0.13 2.48
N SER A 99 1.45 -0.65 2.17
CA SER A 99 2.58 0.14 1.71
C SER A 99 2.84 -0.18 0.24
N ALA A 100 3.24 0.83 -0.53
CA ALA A 100 3.52 0.69 -1.96
C ALA A 100 4.87 1.32 -2.31
N VAL A 101 5.47 0.80 -3.36
CA VAL A 101 6.64 1.36 -4.04
C VAL A 101 6.32 1.36 -5.52
N ILE A 102 6.48 2.51 -6.16
CA ILE A 102 6.28 2.73 -7.59
C ILE A 102 7.59 3.23 -8.16
N LEU A 103 8.06 2.57 -9.21
CA LEU A 103 9.25 2.95 -9.97
C LEU A 103 8.82 3.33 -11.38
N ALA A 104 9.32 4.45 -11.88
CA ALA A 104 9.16 4.83 -13.26
C ALA A 104 9.89 3.85 -14.18
N SER A 105 9.25 3.49 -15.28
CA SER A 105 9.86 2.68 -16.32
C SER A 105 10.47 3.59 -17.40
N PRO A 106 11.70 3.32 -17.87
CA PRO A 106 12.29 4.07 -18.99
C PRO A 106 11.65 3.72 -20.34
N VAL A 107 10.83 2.66 -20.37
CA VAL A 107 10.13 2.17 -21.57
C VAL A 107 8.63 2.04 -21.31
N PRO A 108 7.78 2.18 -22.34
CA PRO A 108 6.36 1.89 -22.22
C PRO A 108 6.14 0.44 -21.76
N LEU A 109 5.32 0.25 -20.73
CA LEU A 109 4.94 -1.06 -20.24
C LEU A 109 3.49 -1.37 -20.59
N LYS A 110 3.23 -2.62 -20.94
CA LYS A 110 1.87 -3.16 -20.89
C LYS A 110 1.51 -3.54 -19.44
N PRO A 111 0.24 -3.41 -19.02
CA PRO A 111 -0.17 -3.79 -17.68
C PRO A 111 0.09 -5.29 -17.42
N LEU A 112 1.00 -5.59 -16.50
CA LEU A 112 1.28 -6.92 -16.01
C LEU A 112 1.11 -6.95 -14.49
N PHE A 113 0.39 -7.93 -13.99
CA PHE A 113 0.14 -8.12 -12.58
C PHE A 113 0.69 -9.47 -12.16
N ILE A 114 1.55 -9.47 -11.14
CA ILE A 114 2.15 -10.68 -10.58
C ILE A 114 1.92 -10.66 -9.07
N ARG A 115 1.40 -11.75 -8.51
CA ARG A 115 1.27 -11.93 -7.07
C ARG A 115 1.61 -13.36 -6.67
N ARG A 116 1.92 -13.59 -5.40
CA ARG A 116 2.09 -14.94 -4.86
C ARG A 116 0.73 -15.59 -4.59
N GLU A 117 0.60 -16.88 -4.92
CA GLU A 117 -0.63 -17.65 -4.68
C GLU A 117 -0.92 -17.74 -3.17
N GLY A 118 -2.19 -17.56 -2.78
CA GLY A 118 -2.65 -17.65 -1.38
C GLY A 118 -2.45 -16.42 -0.48
N PHE A 119 -1.79 -15.34 -0.94
CA PHE A 119 -1.53 -14.18 -0.08
C PHE A 119 -2.74 -13.24 0.10
N PHE A 120 -3.79 -13.37 -0.73
CA PHE A 120 -4.94 -12.45 -0.75
C PHE A 120 -6.23 -13.09 -1.32
N ASP A 121 -6.91 -13.94 -0.54
CA ASP A 121 -8.23 -14.50 -0.94
C ASP A 121 -9.34 -13.44 -1.05
N LYS A 122 -9.10 -12.19 -0.65
CA LYS A 122 -10.06 -11.07 -0.70
C LYS A 122 -9.81 -10.05 -1.82
N LEU A 123 -8.75 -10.21 -2.63
CA LEU A 123 -8.47 -9.30 -3.77
C LEU A 123 -8.84 -9.90 -5.13
N THR A 124 -9.36 -11.12 -5.15
CA THR A 124 -9.77 -11.84 -6.37
C THR A 124 -10.90 -11.12 -7.12
N GLU A 125 -11.81 -10.42 -6.43
CA GLU A 125 -12.87 -9.61 -7.06
C GLU A 125 -12.36 -8.32 -7.74
N PHE A 126 -11.10 -7.93 -7.51
CA PHE A 126 -10.63 -6.59 -7.85
C PHE A 126 -9.97 -6.45 -9.24
N PHE A 127 -9.64 -7.58 -9.88
CA PHE A 127 -8.84 -7.59 -11.11
C PHE A 127 -9.51 -8.47 -12.18
N GLY A 128 -10.59 -7.93 -12.78
CA GLY A 128 -11.36 -8.52 -13.89
C GLY A 128 -10.60 -8.55 -15.23
N PHE A 129 -9.45 -9.21 -15.26
CA PHE A 129 -8.74 -9.59 -16.48
C PHE A 129 -8.63 -11.12 -16.53
N ASP A 130 -8.48 -11.67 -17.73
CA ASP A 130 -8.29 -13.11 -17.95
C ASP A 130 -6.91 -13.56 -17.44
N ASP A 131 -6.82 -14.85 -17.11
CA ASP A 131 -5.63 -15.46 -16.51
C ASP A 131 -4.64 -15.89 -17.60
N ILE A 132 -3.33 -15.75 -17.34
CA ILE A 132 -2.30 -16.26 -18.26
C ILE A 132 -1.73 -17.56 -17.70
N ASP A 133 -2.01 -18.66 -18.39
CA ASP A 133 -1.40 -19.96 -18.09
C ASP A 133 0.04 -20.01 -18.64
N PHE A 134 1.02 -20.11 -17.72
CA PHE A 134 2.41 -20.35 -18.07
C PHE A 134 2.70 -21.85 -18.22
N GLU A 135 3.59 -22.21 -19.14
CA GLU A 135 4.02 -23.60 -19.38
C GLU A 135 4.83 -24.21 -18.21
N SER A 136 5.30 -23.40 -17.26
CA SER A 136 6.04 -23.87 -16.09
C SER A 136 5.13 -24.13 -14.88
N ALA A 137 4.81 -25.40 -14.66
CA ALA A 137 3.95 -25.82 -13.56
C ALA A 137 4.47 -25.44 -12.15
N GLU A 138 5.78 -25.26 -11.95
CA GLU A 138 6.32 -24.80 -10.65
C GLU A 138 6.13 -23.30 -10.41
N PHE A 139 6.14 -22.50 -11.47
CA PHE A 139 5.92 -21.05 -11.40
C PHE A 139 4.44 -20.76 -11.21
N SER A 140 3.56 -21.42 -11.96
CA SER A 140 2.10 -21.28 -11.87
C SER A 140 1.52 -21.69 -10.51
N ARG A 141 2.20 -22.58 -9.76
CA ARG A 141 1.85 -22.98 -8.38
C ARG A 141 2.30 -22.02 -7.28
N LYS A 142 3.09 -21.00 -7.63
CA LYS A 142 3.66 -20.04 -6.66
C LYS A 142 3.22 -18.63 -6.96
N PHE A 143 3.02 -18.31 -8.24
CA PHE A 143 2.71 -16.98 -8.70
C PHE A 143 1.52 -17.00 -9.64
N TYR A 144 0.61 -16.06 -9.37
CA TYR A 144 -0.53 -15.75 -10.19
C TYR A 144 -0.17 -14.53 -11.05
N VAL A 145 -0.35 -14.65 -12.36
CA VAL A 145 0.09 -13.64 -13.33
C VAL A 145 -1.04 -13.30 -14.31
N LYS A 146 -1.28 -12.00 -14.52
CA LYS A 146 -2.29 -11.48 -15.45
C LYS A 146 -1.74 -10.36 -16.32
N SER A 147 -2.11 -10.34 -17.61
CA SER A 147 -1.87 -9.21 -18.51
C SER A 147 -3.16 -8.85 -19.23
N ALA A 148 -3.27 -7.61 -19.71
CA ALA A 148 -4.13 -7.32 -20.87
C ALA A 148 -3.33 -7.69 -22.14
N ASP A 149 -3.97 -8.31 -23.13
CA ASP A 149 -3.36 -8.79 -24.38
C ASP A 149 -2.32 -7.85 -25.02
#